data_AF-A0A938VSG0-F1
#
_entry.id   AF-A0A938VSG0-F1
#
_cell.length_a   1.000
_cell.length_b   1.000
_cell.length_c   1.000
_cell.angle_alpha   90.00
_cell.angle_beta   90.00
_cell.angle_gamma   90.00
#
_symmetry.space_group_name_H-M   'P 1'
#
loop_
_entity.id
_entity.type
_entity.pdbx_description
1 polymer ?
#
loop_
_entity_poly.entity_id
_entity_poly.type
_entity_poly.pdbx_seq_one_letter_code
_entity_poly.pdbx_strand_id
1 'polypeptide(L)'
;ERIKARTDADEMLRGYLEARDQTAAGIVNEVRRAAQASGARVGVTAASSGWSIHGLRLADLLPTLGALMLPDPTDEAQEADAQVAMVRASGREIHLTVNQTGAHHVRPHTAAFEARAQRIARIGVDRVMVYNFGLLTPATLRHVGRVLRTHLGVP
;
A
#
# COMPACT_ATOMS: atom_id res chain seq x y z
N GLU A 1 -10.76 -2.66 -16.41
CA GLU A 1 -12.18 -2.98 -16.70
C GLU A 1 -12.43 -4.35 -17.31
N ARG A 2 -11.81 -4.74 -18.45
CA ARG A 2 -12.03 -6.06 -19.10
C ARG A 2 -11.68 -7.30 -18.26
N ILE A 3 -10.69 -7.20 -17.36
CA ILE A 3 -10.28 -8.33 -16.50
C ILE A 3 -11.27 -8.52 -15.35
N LYS A 4 -11.59 -7.46 -14.60
CA LYS A 4 -12.61 -7.47 -13.52
C LYS A 4 -13.96 -8.01 -14.02
N ALA A 5 -14.40 -7.56 -15.21
CA ALA A 5 -15.62 -8.05 -15.85
C ALA A 5 -15.57 -9.55 -16.26
N ARG A 6 -14.38 -10.10 -16.56
CA ARG A 6 -14.19 -11.55 -16.80
C ARG A 6 -14.17 -12.35 -15.50
N THR A 7 -13.68 -11.76 -14.42
CA THR A 7 -13.59 -12.39 -13.10
C THR A 7 -14.96 -12.51 -12.44
N ASP A 8 -15.82 -11.50 -12.58
CA ASP A 8 -17.16 -11.50 -11.96
C ASP A 8 -18.16 -12.41 -12.70
N ALA A 9 -17.91 -12.71 -13.99
CA ALA A 9 -18.79 -13.52 -14.83
C ALA A 9 -18.52 -15.04 -14.76
N ASP A 10 -17.40 -15.47 -14.18
CA ASP A 10 -16.99 -16.88 -14.10
C ASP A 10 -16.99 -17.33 -12.63
N GLU A 11 -18.01 -18.11 -12.26
CA GLU A 11 -18.20 -18.61 -10.90
C GLU A 11 -17.04 -19.49 -10.42
N MET A 12 -16.43 -20.28 -11.31
CA MET A 12 -15.28 -21.13 -10.97
C MET A 12 -14.04 -20.28 -10.70
N LEU A 13 -13.80 -19.26 -11.53
CA LEU A 13 -12.71 -18.31 -11.30
C LEU A 13 -12.91 -17.52 -10.00
N ARG A 14 -14.13 -17.07 -9.72
CA ARG A 14 -14.49 -16.40 -8.46
C ARG A 14 -14.21 -17.29 -7.26
N GLY A 15 -14.70 -18.54 -7.26
CA GLY A 15 -14.48 -19.50 -6.18
C GLY A 15 -13.00 -19.83 -5.97
N TYR A 16 -12.23 -19.98 -7.06
CA TYR A 16 -10.78 -20.17 -6.98
C TYR A 16 -10.06 -18.98 -6.31
N LEU A 17 -10.39 -17.76 -6.70
CA LEU A 17 -9.79 -16.56 -6.12
C LEU A 17 -10.16 -16.41 -4.63
N GLU A 18 -11.41 -16.68 -4.27
CA GLU A 18 -11.86 -16.70 -2.87
C GLU A 18 -11.08 -17.71 -2.03
N ALA A 19 -10.93 -18.95 -2.52
CA ALA A 19 -10.20 -20.00 -1.81
C ALA A 19 -8.70 -19.65 -1.66
N ARG A 20 -8.08 -19.09 -2.71
CA ARG A 20 -6.68 -18.63 -2.65
C ARG A 20 -6.51 -17.51 -1.62
N ASP A 21 -7.43 -16.56 -1.59
CA ASP A 21 -7.37 -15.41 -0.70
C ASP A 21 -7.53 -15.84 0.77
N GLN A 22 -8.49 -16.73 1.05
CA GLN A 22 -8.67 -17.36 2.36
C GLN A 22 -7.43 -18.15 2.79
N THR A 23 -6.80 -18.87 1.86
CA THR A 23 -5.58 -19.64 2.14
C THR A 23 -4.43 -18.73 2.53
N ALA A 24 -4.18 -17.65 1.78
CA ALA A 24 -3.12 -16.70 2.10
C ALA A 24 -3.36 -15.99 3.44
N ALA A 25 -4.59 -15.56 3.72
CA ALA A 25 -4.97 -15.00 5.01
C ALA A 25 -4.76 -16.01 6.16
N GLY A 26 -5.11 -17.28 5.93
CA GLY A 26 -4.88 -18.38 6.86
C GLY A 26 -3.40 -18.57 7.18
N ILE A 27 -2.54 -18.63 6.16
CA ILE A 27 -1.08 -18.77 6.33
C ILE A 27 -0.51 -17.61 7.17
N VAL A 28 -0.90 -16.37 6.87
CA VAL A 28 -0.46 -15.19 7.64
C VAL A 28 -0.87 -15.30 9.11
N ASN A 29 -2.09 -15.77 9.37
CA ASN A 29 -2.59 -15.97 10.74
C ASN A 29 -1.83 -17.08 11.48
N GLU A 30 -1.50 -18.20 10.82
CA GLU A 30 -0.70 -19.27 11.40
C GLU A 30 0.71 -18.80 11.76
N VAL A 31 1.39 -18.11 10.84
CA VAL A 31 2.73 -17.57 11.08
C VAL A 31 2.71 -16.58 12.24
N ARG A 32 1.71 -15.69 12.29
CA ARG A 32 1.54 -14.74 13.39
C ARG A 32 1.35 -15.46 14.73
N ARG A 33 0.49 -16.48 14.79
CA ARG A 33 0.26 -17.27 16.01
C ARG A 33 1.55 -17.95 16.47
N ALA A 34 2.28 -18.60 15.56
CA ALA A 34 3.53 -19.28 15.88
C ALA A 34 4.59 -18.31 16.44
N ALA A 35 4.76 -17.14 15.81
CA ALA A 35 5.75 -16.16 16.24
C ALA A 35 5.35 -15.45 17.55
N GLN A 36 4.05 -15.20 17.80
CA GLN A 36 3.56 -14.71 19.09
C GLN A 36 3.83 -15.71 20.22
N ALA A 37 3.68 -17.01 19.98
CA ALA A 37 4.02 -18.05 20.95
C ALA A 37 5.52 -18.06 21.31
N SER A 38 6.39 -17.56 20.42
CA SER A 38 7.82 -17.35 20.68
C SER A 38 8.14 -16.01 21.37
N GLY A 39 7.14 -15.20 21.73
CA GLY A 39 7.32 -13.88 22.33
C GLY A 39 7.73 -12.77 21.34
N ALA A 40 7.73 -13.05 20.04
CA ALA A 40 8.05 -12.06 19.02
C ALA A 40 6.87 -11.09 18.77
N ARG A 41 7.17 -9.80 18.57
CA ARG A 41 6.20 -8.82 18.07
C ARG A 41 6.17 -8.89 16.55
N VAL A 42 5.05 -9.31 15.98
CA VAL A 42 4.87 -9.47 14.53
C VAL A 42 3.92 -8.40 14.00
N GLY A 43 4.42 -7.59 13.07
CA GLY A 43 3.59 -6.69 12.26
C GLY A 43 3.21 -7.37 10.94
N VAL A 44 1.95 -7.32 10.55
CA VAL A 44 1.49 -7.78 9.23
C VAL A 44 1.32 -6.56 8.32
N THR A 45 2.05 -6.56 7.21
CA THR A 45 1.97 -5.53 6.18
C THR A 45 1.44 -6.12 4.88
N ALA A 46 0.44 -5.48 4.29
CA ALA A 46 0.01 -5.78 2.93
C ALA A 46 0.55 -4.73 1.95
N ALA A 47 0.82 -5.14 0.72
CA ALA A 47 1.13 -4.22 -0.38
C ALA A 47 0.14 -4.46 -1.51
N SER A 48 -0.56 -3.39 -1.89
CA SER A 48 -1.70 -3.45 -2.79
C SER A 48 -1.46 -2.97 -4.21
N SER A 49 -0.20 -2.71 -4.58
CA SER A 49 0.19 -2.40 -5.95
C SER A 49 -0.27 -3.51 -6.90
N GLY A 50 -1.12 -3.19 -7.86
CA GLY A 50 -1.67 -4.17 -8.81
C GLY A 50 -2.75 -5.10 -8.23
N TRP A 51 -3.40 -4.77 -7.09
CA TRP A 51 -4.45 -5.61 -6.51
C TRP A 51 -5.74 -5.69 -7.33
N SER A 52 -5.99 -4.73 -8.20
CA SER A 52 -7.16 -4.76 -9.10
C SER A 52 -7.18 -5.98 -10.06
N ILE A 53 -6.05 -6.71 -10.18
CA ILE A 53 -5.88 -7.86 -11.09
C ILE A 53 -5.51 -9.17 -10.37
N HIS A 54 -4.99 -9.15 -9.15
CA HIS A 54 -4.44 -10.34 -8.48
C HIS A 54 -4.84 -10.38 -7.00
N GLY A 55 -5.98 -11.02 -6.73
CA GLY A 55 -6.65 -10.98 -5.43
C GLY A 55 -5.81 -11.28 -4.19
N LEU A 56 -5.93 -10.35 -3.26
CA LEU A 56 -6.35 -10.63 -1.89
C LEU A 56 -7.45 -9.60 -1.62
N ARG A 57 -8.64 -10.01 -1.19
CA ARG A 57 -9.68 -9.05 -0.76
C ARG A 57 -9.18 -8.32 0.49
N LEU A 58 -8.90 -7.02 0.37
CA LEU A 58 -8.43 -6.19 1.49
C LEU A 58 -9.33 -6.38 2.73
N ALA A 59 -10.64 -6.44 2.53
CA ALA A 59 -11.64 -6.62 3.58
C ALA A 59 -11.36 -7.84 4.49
N ASP A 60 -10.94 -8.97 3.91
CA ASP A 60 -10.68 -10.21 4.64
C ASP A 60 -9.38 -10.13 5.45
N LEU A 61 -8.46 -9.27 5.03
CA LEU A 61 -7.18 -9.04 5.70
C LEU A 61 -7.26 -7.93 6.75
N LEU A 62 -8.24 -7.02 6.67
CA LEU A 62 -8.38 -5.92 7.61
C LEU A 62 -8.22 -6.35 9.08
N PRO A 63 -8.78 -7.49 9.57
CA PRO A 63 -8.62 -7.93 10.96
C PRO A 63 -7.19 -8.31 11.39
N THR A 64 -6.29 -8.52 10.45
CA THR A 64 -4.92 -9.00 10.71
C THR A 64 -3.86 -7.96 10.44
N LEU A 65 -4.15 -6.96 9.61
CA LEU A 65 -3.21 -5.91 9.22
C LEU A 65 -2.87 -4.95 10.37
N GLY A 66 -1.59 -4.57 10.43
CA GLY A 66 -1.10 -3.41 11.18
C GLY A 66 -0.63 -2.27 10.28
N ALA A 67 -0.35 -2.56 9.00
CA ALA A 67 -0.06 -1.53 8.00
C ALA A 67 -0.49 -1.97 6.59
N LEU A 68 -0.79 -0.99 5.74
CA LEU A 68 -1.11 -1.17 4.34
C LEU A 68 -0.26 -0.22 3.50
N MET A 69 0.53 -0.77 2.58
CA MET A 69 1.16 -0.02 1.50
C MET A 69 0.15 0.15 0.37
N LEU A 70 -0.29 1.38 0.15
CA LEU A 70 -1.25 1.77 -0.88
C LEU A 70 -0.63 1.69 -2.28
N PRO A 71 -1.46 1.52 -3.34
CA PRO A 71 -0.98 1.65 -4.70
C PRO A 71 -0.56 3.10 -4.97
N ASP A 72 0.09 3.33 -6.11
CA ASP A 72 0.52 4.68 -6.49
C ASP A 72 -0.68 5.62 -6.58
N PRO A 73 -0.79 6.66 -5.74
CA PRO A 73 -1.97 7.50 -5.77
C PRO A 73 -2.02 8.46 -6.96
N THR A 74 -0.97 8.49 -7.79
CA THR A 74 -0.90 9.23 -9.05
C THR A 74 -1.41 8.38 -10.21
N ASP A 75 -0.93 7.14 -10.30
CA ASP A 75 -1.26 6.22 -11.40
C ASP A 75 -2.57 5.45 -11.14
N GLU A 76 -2.84 5.11 -9.88
CA GLU A 76 -3.97 4.29 -9.42
C GLU A 76 -4.82 5.05 -8.39
N ALA A 77 -5.12 6.33 -8.67
CA ALA A 77 -5.80 7.24 -7.75
C ALA A 77 -7.12 6.68 -7.16
N GLN A 78 -7.96 6.07 -7.99
CA GLN A 78 -9.26 5.53 -7.55
C GLN A 78 -9.10 4.33 -6.59
N GLU A 79 -8.13 3.46 -6.86
CA GLU A 79 -7.86 2.30 -6.01
C GLU A 79 -7.25 2.73 -4.67
N ALA A 80 -6.32 3.69 -4.69
CA ALA A 80 -5.76 4.28 -3.48
C ALA A 80 -6.87 4.89 -2.59
N ASP A 81 -7.76 5.69 -3.17
CA ASP A 81 -8.85 6.34 -2.44
C ASP A 81 -9.85 5.31 -1.88
N ALA A 82 -10.17 4.26 -2.64
CA ALA A 82 -11.06 3.18 -2.20
C ALA A 82 -10.48 2.39 -1.02
N GLN A 83 -9.18 2.09 -1.05
CA GLN A 83 -8.51 1.35 0.03
C GLN A 83 -8.37 2.20 1.30
N VAL A 84 -8.10 3.50 1.16
CA VAL A 84 -8.10 4.44 2.29
C VAL A 84 -9.48 4.47 2.93
N ALA A 85 -10.54 4.65 2.14
CA ALA A 85 -11.91 4.65 2.65
C ALA A 85 -12.25 3.35 3.38
N MET A 86 -11.87 2.19 2.81
CA MET A 86 -12.10 0.89 3.42
C MET A 86 -11.36 0.73 4.77
N VAL A 87 -10.08 1.11 4.83
CA VAL A 87 -9.30 1.06 6.07
C VAL A 87 -9.88 1.99 7.12
N ARG A 88 -10.22 3.23 6.78
CA ARG A 88 -10.80 4.20 7.73
C ARG A 88 -12.17 3.76 8.21
N ALA A 89 -13.02 3.22 7.33
CA ALA A 89 -14.34 2.69 7.70
C ALA A 89 -14.27 1.46 8.62
N SER A 90 -13.17 0.70 8.59
CA SER A 90 -12.96 -0.45 9.47
C SER A 90 -12.80 -0.08 10.96
N GLY A 91 -12.48 1.19 11.26
CA GLY A 91 -12.21 1.66 12.62
C GLY A 91 -10.94 1.07 13.25
N ARG A 92 -10.14 0.30 12.50
CA ARG A 92 -8.91 -0.33 13.00
C ARG A 92 -7.72 0.60 12.88
N GLU A 93 -6.78 0.47 13.80
CA GLU A 93 -5.49 1.14 13.72
C GLU A 93 -4.59 0.42 12.71
N ILE A 94 -4.65 0.86 11.46
CA ILE A 94 -3.82 0.35 10.36
C ILE A 94 -3.04 1.54 9.78
N HIS A 95 -1.71 1.45 9.81
CA HIS A 95 -0.87 2.50 9.24
C HIS A 95 -0.88 2.45 7.70
N LEU A 96 -1.36 3.53 7.08
CA LEU A 96 -1.31 3.73 5.63
C LEU A 96 0.06 4.25 5.23
N THR A 97 0.70 3.55 4.30
CA THR A 97 2.02 3.91 3.75
C THR A 97 1.91 4.09 2.24
N VAL A 98 2.59 5.10 1.68
CA VAL A 98 2.83 5.19 0.23
C VAL A 98 4.33 5.20 -0.03
N ASN A 99 4.76 4.49 -1.08
CA ASN A 99 6.10 4.62 -1.61
C ASN A 99 6.16 5.81 -2.58
N GLN A 100 6.98 6.81 -2.29
CA GLN A 100 7.16 8.01 -3.11
C GLN A 100 8.02 7.76 -4.36
N THR A 101 8.89 6.74 -4.34
CA THR A 101 9.84 6.43 -5.43
C THR A 101 9.55 5.08 -6.08
N GLY A 102 8.32 4.57 -5.95
CA GLY A 102 7.92 3.25 -6.41
C GLY A 102 7.99 3.01 -7.91
N ALA A 103 8.11 4.06 -8.72
CA ALA A 103 8.23 3.93 -10.17
C ALA A 103 9.58 4.49 -10.67
N HIS A 104 10.33 3.68 -11.42
CA HIS A 104 11.66 3.98 -11.95
C HIS A 104 11.77 5.32 -12.73
N HIS A 105 10.64 5.91 -13.10
CA HIS A 105 10.56 7.15 -13.87
C HIS A 105 10.42 8.42 -12.99
N VAL A 106 10.12 8.32 -11.69
CA VAL A 106 9.92 9.49 -10.82
C VAL A 106 11.24 9.88 -10.17
N ARG A 107 12.03 10.69 -10.88
CA ARG A 107 13.30 11.21 -10.35
C ARG A 107 13.05 12.29 -9.28
N PRO A 108 13.81 12.33 -8.17
CA PRO A 108 13.59 13.27 -7.07
C PRO A 108 13.51 14.75 -7.45
N HIS A 109 14.22 15.17 -8.50
CA HIS A 109 14.32 16.58 -8.92
C HIS A 109 13.31 16.99 -9.99
N THR A 110 12.23 16.23 -10.16
CA THR A 110 11.24 16.48 -11.23
C THR A 110 9.94 17.04 -10.67
N ALA A 111 9.21 17.79 -11.50
CA ALA A 111 7.86 18.25 -11.16
C ALA A 111 6.91 17.08 -10.84
N ALA A 112 7.13 15.90 -11.45
CA ALA A 112 6.36 14.70 -11.15
C ALA A 112 6.55 14.24 -9.68
N PHE A 113 7.76 14.36 -9.14
CA PHE A 113 8.03 14.03 -7.73
C PHE A 113 7.28 14.98 -6.78
N GLU A 114 7.32 16.28 -7.05
CA GLU A 114 6.58 17.27 -6.24
C GLU A 114 5.06 17.09 -6.35
N ALA A 115 4.53 16.87 -7.56
CA ALA A 115 3.11 16.62 -7.78
C ALA A 115 2.63 15.37 -7.03
N ARG A 116 3.42 14.30 -7.04
CA ARG A 116 3.13 13.09 -6.27
C ARG A 116 3.11 13.34 -4.77
N ALA A 117 4.08 14.10 -4.25
CA ALA A 117 4.10 14.46 -2.83
C ALA A 117 2.85 15.25 -2.41
N GLN A 118 2.38 16.17 -3.26
CA GLN A 118 1.11 16.88 -3.05
C GLN A 118 -0.10 15.95 -3.07
N ARG A 119 -0.13 14.97 -3.97
CA ARG A 119 -1.22 13.98 -4.02
C ARG A 119 -1.24 13.11 -2.76
N ILE A 120 -0.08 12.65 -2.30
CA ILE A 120 0.05 11.88 -1.06
C ILE A 120 -0.47 12.70 0.14
N ALA A 121 -0.12 13.99 0.22
CA ALA A 121 -0.59 14.88 1.28
C ALA A 121 -2.12 14.92 1.39
N ARG A 122 -2.82 14.96 0.23
CA ARG A 122 -4.29 15.02 0.19
C ARG A 122 -4.96 13.74 0.65
N ILE A 123 -4.30 12.59 0.51
CA ILE A 123 -4.87 11.28 0.87
C ILE A 123 -4.74 11.01 2.38
N GLY A 124 -3.83 11.70 3.07
CA GLY A 124 -3.70 11.60 4.53
C GLY A 124 -3.13 10.25 4.97
N VAL A 125 -1.99 9.87 4.41
CA VAL A 125 -1.24 8.67 4.79
C VAL A 125 -0.43 8.90 6.06
N ASP A 126 -0.17 7.84 6.83
CA ASP A 126 0.57 7.92 8.08
C ASP A 126 2.09 7.89 7.86
N ARG A 127 2.54 7.27 6.76
CA ARG A 127 3.96 7.11 6.42
C ARG A 127 4.21 7.31 4.94
N VAL A 128 5.33 7.95 4.63
CA VAL A 128 5.86 8.01 3.27
C VAL A 128 7.21 7.33 3.24
N MET A 129 7.30 6.25 2.46
CA MET A 129 8.54 5.55 2.22
C MET A 129 9.22 6.13 0.99
N VAL A 130 10.54 6.29 1.05
CA VAL A 130 11.37 6.63 -0.09
C VAL A 130 12.31 5.45 -0.31
N TYR A 131 11.94 4.55 -1.22
CA TYR A 131 12.76 3.39 -1.57
C TYR A 131 13.52 3.65 -2.88
N ASN A 132 14.82 3.94 -2.78
CA ASN A 132 15.67 4.08 -3.97
C ASN A 132 16.59 2.88 -4.09
N PHE A 133 16.60 2.22 -5.25
CA PHE A 133 17.52 1.14 -5.60
C PHE A 133 18.98 1.61 -5.82
N GLY A 134 19.37 2.78 -5.28
CA GLY A 134 20.71 3.36 -5.48
C GLY A 134 21.10 4.37 -4.40
N LEU A 135 22.40 4.69 -4.35
CA LEU A 135 22.95 5.70 -3.46
C LEU A 135 22.52 7.10 -3.93
N LEU A 136 21.76 7.81 -3.10
CA LEU A 136 21.45 9.22 -3.34
C LEU A 136 22.58 10.10 -2.81
N THR A 137 22.92 11.17 -3.55
CA THR A 137 23.82 12.20 -3.03
C THR A 137 23.18 12.91 -1.83
N PRO A 138 23.98 13.48 -0.90
CA PRO A 138 23.45 14.28 0.20
C PRO A 138 22.56 15.45 -0.27
N ALA A 139 22.86 16.04 -1.42
CA ALA A 139 22.04 17.10 -2.02
C ALA A 139 20.65 16.59 -2.44
N THR A 140 20.59 15.40 -3.04
CA THR A 140 19.31 14.76 -3.41
C THR A 140 18.51 14.38 -2.17
N LEU A 141 19.13 13.85 -1.13
CA LEU A 141 18.45 13.54 0.14
C LEU A 141 17.86 14.81 0.78
N ARG A 142 18.62 15.91 0.81
CA ARG A 142 18.11 17.22 1.29
C ARG A 142 16.94 17.72 0.45
N HIS A 143 17.00 17.57 -0.87
CA HIS A 143 15.91 17.95 -1.76
C HIS A 143 14.64 17.13 -1.50
N VAL A 144 14.74 15.80 -1.43
CA VAL A 144 13.63 14.91 -1.08
C VAL A 144 13.01 15.31 0.26
N GLY A 145 13.85 15.46 1.29
CA GLY A 145 13.39 15.87 2.62
C GLY A 145 12.68 17.22 2.59
N ARG A 146 13.18 18.21 1.85
CA ARG A 146 12.51 19.51 1.68
C ARG A 146 11.13 19.35 1.05
N VAL A 147 11.01 18.63 -0.08
CA VAL A 147 9.74 18.45 -0.78
C VAL A 147 8.70 17.75 0.11
N LEU A 148 9.11 16.67 0.79
CA LEU A 148 8.22 15.94 1.68
C LEU A 148 7.76 16.81 2.86
N ARG A 149 8.64 17.58 3.49
CA ARG A 149 8.26 18.48 4.59
C ARG A 149 7.32 19.60 4.14
N THR A 150 7.61 20.22 3.00
CA THR A 150 6.77 21.29 2.44
C THR A 150 5.34 20.82 2.19
N HIS A 151 5.14 19.61 1.68
CA HIS A 151 3.82 19.14 1.28
C HIS A 151 3.09 18.31 2.32
N LEU A 152 3.82 17.56 3.16
CA LEU A 152 3.24 16.64 4.14
C LEU A 152 3.21 17.21 5.56
N GLY A 153 3.78 18.40 5.79
CA GLY A 153 3.78 19.04 7.11
C GLY A 153 4.61 18.31 8.16
N VAL A 154 5.53 17.44 7.74
CA VAL A 154 6.45 16.74 8.64
C VAL A 154 7.58 17.71 9.05
N PRO A 155 7.95 17.81 10.33
CA PRO A 155 9.10 18.61 10.77
C PRO A 155 10.46 18.12 10.20
#